data_AF-A0A090T0L0-F1
#
_entry.id   AF-A0A090T0L0-F1
#
_cell.length_a   1.000
_cell.length_b   1.000
_cell.length_c   1.000
_cell.angle_alpha   90.00
_cell.angle_beta   90.00
_cell.angle_gamma   90.00
#
_symmetry.space_group_name_H-M   'P 1'
#
loop_
_entity.id
_entity.type
_entity.pdbx_description
1 polymer ?
#
loop_
_entity_poly.entity_id
_entity_poly.type
_entity_poly.pdbx_seq_one_letter_code
_entity_poly.pdbx_strand_id
1 'polypeptide(L)'
;MMKMPIKMLVTSVLMLPGLTSLANASEQNSLEQVAHFQHLAFENKAKTYTDYARLFNLCQQKPNAMQCGKEYRDAEQMYLSAKARSDVLDLLIKGDNFRAPLPESAQVDLTKALIEVGYLDGVNVPSEKQLLAAVNKWNKQNNIERTDRLLLIQLMMIQIDAESRTGGV
;
A
#
# COMPACT_ATOMS: atom_id res chain seq x y z
N MET A 1 31.19 7.25 -73.67
CA MET A 1 31.48 7.03 -72.24
C MET A 1 30.17 6.95 -71.49
N MET A 2 29.91 5.81 -70.87
CA MET A 2 28.68 5.42 -70.19
C MET A 2 28.75 5.85 -68.72
N LYS A 3 27.74 6.54 -68.18
CA LYS A 3 27.49 6.69 -66.73
C LYS A 3 25.99 6.89 -66.45
N MET A 4 25.33 5.82 -65.99
CA MET A 4 24.35 5.85 -64.88
C MET A 4 25.12 5.50 -63.58
N PRO A 5 24.59 5.57 -62.34
CA PRO A 5 23.20 5.73 -61.85
C PRO A 5 23.10 6.81 -60.72
N ILE A 6 22.00 7.09 -60.01
CA ILE A 6 21.44 6.34 -58.86
C ILE A 6 20.10 7.02 -58.51
N LYS A 7 19.00 6.24 -58.52
CA LYS A 7 17.70 6.64 -57.95
C LYS A 7 17.83 6.60 -56.42
N MET A 8 17.64 7.74 -55.77
CA MET A 8 17.48 7.80 -54.31
C MET A 8 16.08 7.31 -53.96
N LEU A 9 16.01 6.16 -53.29
CA LEU A 9 14.81 5.65 -52.65
C LEU A 9 14.63 6.41 -51.34
N VAL A 10 13.62 7.28 -51.25
CA VAL A 10 13.23 7.92 -49.98
C VAL A 10 12.35 6.93 -49.23
N THR A 11 12.97 6.19 -48.31
CA THR A 11 12.25 5.33 -47.37
C THR A 11 11.53 6.22 -46.36
N SER A 12 10.21 6.37 -46.52
CA SER A 12 9.37 7.05 -45.53
C SER A 12 9.34 6.21 -44.25
N VAL A 13 9.99 6.73 -43.21
CA VAL A 13 9.84 6.24 -41.83
C VAL A 13 8.46 6.69 -41.36
N LEU A 14 7.50 5.76 -41.37
CA LEU A 14 6.25 5.89 -40.62
C LEU A 14 6.61 5.94 -39.13
N MET A 15 6.71 7.14 -38.57
CA MET A 15 6.66 7.31 -37.13
C MET A 15 5.27 6.89 -36.67
N LEU A 16 5.18 5.86 -35.83
CA LEU A 16 3.97 5.54 -35.07
C LEU A 16 3.97 6.40 -33.79
N PRO A 17 3.20 7.50 -33.71
CA PRO A 17 3.03 8.23 -32.47
C PRO A 17 1.81 7.62 -31.77
N GLY A 18 1.98 6.47 -31.11
CA GLY A 18 0.82 5.77 -30.53
C GLY A 18 1.09 4.84 -29.37
N LEU A 19 2.35 4.50 -29.06
CA LEU A 19 2.67 3.53 -28.02
C LEU A 19 3.12 4.14 -26.69
N THR A 20 3.38 5.45 -26.63
CA THR A 20 3.87 6.10 -25.40
C THR A 20 2.76 6.58 -24.46
N SER A 21 1.50 6.72 -24.90
CA SER A 21 0.42 7.22 -24.03
C SER A 21 -0.12 6.18 -23.05
N LEU A 22 -0.05 4.89 -23.39
CA LEU A 22 -0.60 3.81 -22.55
C LEU A 22 0.30 3.49 -21.35
N ALA A 23 1.62 3.56 -21.51
CA ALA A 23 2.57 3.33 -20.42
C ALA A 23 2.52 4.45 -19.36
N ASN A 24 2.43 5.71 -19.80
CA ASN A 24 2.29 6.85 -18.89
C ASN A 24 0.99 6.81 -18.08
N ALA A 25 -0.10 6.32 -18.66
CA ALA A 25 -1.40 6.25 -17.96
C ALA A 25 -1.43 5.18 -16.85
N SER A 26 -0.77 4.03 -17.03
CA SER A 26 -0.79 2.95 -16.04
C SER A 26 0.10 3.23 -14.83
N GLU A 27 1.26 3.87 -15.07
CA GLU A 27 2.19 4.31 -14.03
C GLU A 27 1.58 5.47 -13.20
N GLN A 28 0.91 6.41 -13.87
CA GLN A 28 0.26 7.54 -13.21
C GLN A 28 -0.94 7.10 -12.34
N ASN A 29 -1.74 6.14 -12.81
CA ASN A 29 -2.82 5.55 -12.00
C ASN A 29 -2.28 4.80 -10.78
N SER A 30 -1.16 4.08 -10.93
CA SER A 30 -0.55 3.35 -9.81
C SER A 30 -0.03 4.30 -8.72
N LEU A 31 0.54 5.43 -9.11
CA LEU A 31 1.00 6.47 -8.18
C LEU A 31 -0.17 7.15 -7.44
N GLU A 32 -1.27 7.43 -8.15
CA GLU A 32 -2.48 8.01 -7.54
C GLU A 32 -3.09 7.08 -6.48
N GLN A 33 -3.16 5.76 -6.77
CA GLN A 33 -3.67 4.80 -5.80
C GLN A 33 -2.76 4.67 -4.58
N VAL A 34 -1.45 4.71 -4.75
CA VAL A 34 -0.51 4.72 -3.62
C VAL A 34 -0.68 5.99 -2.78
N ALA A 35 -0.87 7.15 -3.40
CA ALA A 35 -1.11 8.41 -2.70
C ALA A 35 -2.42 8.39 -1.89
N HIS A 36 -3.46 7.72 -2.38
CA HIS A 36 -4.69 7.50 -1.62
C HIS A 36 -4.42 6.76 -0.29
N PHE A 37 -3.66 5.66 -0.32
CA PHE A 37 -3.33 4.93 0.90
C PHE A 37 -2.37 5.69 1.83
N GLN A 38 -1.49 6.55 1.30
CA GLN A 38 -0.71 7.46 2.14
C GLN A 38 -1.59 8.43 2.91
N HIS A 39 -2.61 8.97 2.25
CA HIS A 39 -3.56 9.88 2.89
C HIS A 39 -4.33 9.17 4.01
N LEU A 40 -4.88 7.99 3.75
CA LEU A 40 -5.57 7.20 4.77
C LEU A 40 -4.66 6.84 5.96
N ALA A 41 -3.41 6.46 5.70
CA ALA A 41 -2.44 6.18 6.75
C ALA A 41 -2.14 7.42 7.61
N PHE A 42 -2.02 8.59 6.97
CA PHE A 42 -1.81 9.85 7.67
C PHE A 42 -3.00 10.21 8.56
N GLU A 43 -4.23 10.11 8.03
CA GLU A 43 -5.45 10.40 8.79
C GLU A 43 -5.61 9.45 9.98
N ASN A 44 -5.39 8.15 9.79
CA ASN A 44 -5.47 7.18 10.88
C ASN A 44 -4.42 7.46 11.97
N LYS A 45 -3.18 7.76 11.57
CA LYS A 45 -2.12 8.17 12.50
C LYS A 45 -2.51 9.43 13.28
N ALA A 46 -3.07 10.45 12.62
CA ALA A 46 -3.46 11.70 13.27
C ALA A 46 -4.62 11.50 14.26
N LYS A 47 -5.61 10.68 13.90
CA LYS A 47 -6.73 10.31 14.76
C LYS A 47 -6.24 9.60 16.02
N THR A 48 -5.51 8.49 15.84
CA THR A 48 -4.98 7.68 16.96
C THR A 48 -4.01 8.46 17.84
N TYR A 49 -3.21 9.37 17.27
CA TYR A 49 -2.38 10.28 18.05
C TYR A 49 -3.20 11.18 18.96
N THR A 50 -4.33 11.70 18.49
CA THR A 50 -5.20 12.58 19.28
C THR A 50 -5.75 11.85 20.51
N ASP A 51 -6.19 10.61 20.33
CA ASP A 51 -6.70 9.77 21.42
C ASP A 51 -5.60 9.42 22.44
N TYR A 52 -4.42 9.03 21.94
CA TYR A 52 -3.24 8.79 22.76
C TYR A 52 -2.83 10.05 23.54
N ALA A 53 -2.68 11.19 22.88
CA ALA A 53 -2.22 12.44 23.49
C ALA A 53 -3.18 12.93 24.58
N ARG A 54 -4.49 12.76 24.38
CA ARG A 54 -5.51 13.03 25.40
C ARG A 54 -5.25 12.22 26.66
N LEU A 55 -5.04 10.91 26.54
CA LEU A 55 -4.80 10.02 27.68
C LEU A 55 -3.43 10.24 28.31
N PHE A 56 -2.39 10.46 27.50
CA PHE A 56 -1.06 10.84 27.97
C PHE A 56 -1.13 12.07 28.88
N ASN A 57 -1.77 13.15 28.42
CA ASN A 57 -1.93 14.37 29.20
C ASN A 57 -2.75 14.16 30.48
N LEU A 58 -3.82 13.36 30.42
CA LEU A 58 -4.59 12.99 31.61
C LEU A 58 -3.70 12.29 32.64
N CYS A 59 -2.91 11.31 32.22
CA CYS A 59 -2.10 10.49 33.11
C CYS A 59 -0.89 11.22 33.67
N GLN A 60 -0.36 12.22 32.96
CA GLN A 60 0.63 13.15 33.51
C GLN A 60 0.04 14.00 34.65
N GLN A 61 -1.22 14.44 34.53
CA GLN A 61 -1.87 15.29 35.54
C GLN A 61 -2.50 14.50 36.69
N LYS A 62 -3.04 13.31 36.39
CA LYS A 62 -3.76 12.43 37.32
C LYS A 62 -3.30 10.97 37.13
N PRO A 63 -2.11 10.61 37.63
CA PRO A 63 -1.52 9.28 37.39
C PRO A 63 -2.39 8.09 37.84
N ASN A 64 -3.27 8.32 38.83
CA ASN A 64 -4.16 7.30 39.39
C ASN A 64 -5.57 7.31 38.77
N ALA A 65 -5.80 8.04 37.69
CA ALA A 65 -7.07 7.98 36.97
C ALA A 65 -7.28 6.57 36.39
N MET A 66 -8.52 6.08 36.39
CA MET A 66 -8.86 4.72 35.95
C MET A 66 -8.40 4.44 34.51
N GLN A 67 -8.40 5.46 33.66
CA GLN A 67 -8.02 5.38 32.25
C GLN A 67 -6.51 5.17 32.03
N CYS A 68 -5.65 5.41 33.04
CA CYS A 68 -4.20 5.29 32.91
C CYS A 68 -3.68 3.84 32.90
N GLY A 69 -4.58 2.87 33.09
CA GLY A 69 -4.28 1.45 32.95
C GLY A 69 -4.40 0.97 31.51
N LYS A 70 -5.42 0.16 31.25
CA LYS A 70 -5.61 -0.53 29.97
C LYS A 70 -5.88 0.45 28.82
N GLU A 71 -6.78 1.42 29.02
CA GLU A 71 -7.19 2.36 27.96
C GLU A 71 -6.00 3.17 27.41
N TYR A 72 -5.16 3.71 28.30
CA TYR A 72 -3.94 4.42 27.88
C TYR A 72 -2.99 3.53 27.06
N ARG A 73 -2.74 2.30 27.51
CA ARG A 73 -1.85 1.36 26.79
C ARG A 73 -2.42 0.93 25.44
N ASP A 74 -3.72 0.71 25.36
CA ASP A 74 -4.39 0.38 24.11
C ASP A 74 -4.26 1.55 23.13
N ALA A 75 -4.55 2.78 23.56
CA ALA A 75 -4.42 3.98 22.73
C ALA A 75 -2.97 4.22 22.27
N GLU A 76 -1.99 4.01 23.16
CA GLU A 76 -0.56 4.08 22.84
C GLU A 76 -0.20 3.04 21.77
N GLN A 77 -0.62 1.79 21.94
CA GLN A 77 -0.35 0.72 20.97
C GLN A 77 -1.00 0.99 19.61
N MET A 78 -2.24 1.48 19.59
CA MET A 78 -2.94 1.87 18.37
C MET A 78 -2.19 2.98 17.63
N TYR A 79 -1.80 4.04 18.34
CA TYR A 79 -1.03 5.13 17.77
C TYR A 79 0.32 4.66 17.22
N LEU A 80 1.09 3.89 17.99
CA LEU A 80 2.41 3.40 17.56
C LEU A 80 2.30 2.49 16.34
N SER A 81 1.24 1.66 16.25
CA SER A 81 0.98 0.80 15.11
C SER A 81 0.62 1.62 13.85
N ALA A 82 -0.30 2.58 13.98
CA ALA A 82 -0.68 3.48 12.88
C ALA A 82 0.51 4.32 12.41
N LYS A 83 1.32 4.83 13.35
CA LYS A 83 2.55 5.55 13.05
C LYS A 83 3.54 4.69 12.27
N ALA A 84 3.81 3.46 12.73
CA ALA A 84 4.75 2.56 12.07
C ALA A 84 4.33 2.24 10.64
N ARG A 85 3.04 1.98 10.39
CA ARG A 85 2.52 1.75 9.03
C ARG A 85 2.68 2.99 8.13
N SER A 86 2.31 4.16 8.63
CA SER A 86 2.50 5.42 7.90
C SER A 86 3.97 5.67 7.57
N ASP A 87 4.88 5.46 8.52
CA ASP A 87 6.32 5.66 8.32
C ASP A 87 6.91 4.65 7.31
N VAL A 88 6.53 3.38 7.39
CA VAL A 88 7.00 2.33 6.47
C VAL A 88 6.49 2.59 5.05
N LEU A 89 5.22 2.96 4.89
CA LEU A 89 4.67 3.31 3.58
C LEU A 89 5.42 4.50 2.97
N ASP A 90 5.64 5.56 3.74
CA ASP A 90 6.42 6.73 3.30
C ASP A 90 7.86 6.35 2.91
N LEU A 91 8.51 5.46 3.67
CA LEU A 91 9.87 5.00 3.37
C LEU A 91 9.92 4.21 2.05
N LEU A 92 8.95 3.32 1.82
CA LEU A 92 8.88 2.54 0.59
C LEU A 92 8.68 3.43 -0.64
N ILE A 93 7.89 4.49 -0.49
CA ILE A 93 7.59 5.43 -1.58
C ILE A 93 8.78 6.34 -1.85
N LYS A 94 9.36 6.96 -0.81
CA LYS A 94 10.52 7.87 -0.97
C LYS A 94 11.78 7.16 -1.45
N GLY A 95 11.92 5.87 -1.12
CA GLY A 95 13.06 5.05 -1.54
C GLY A 95 12.86 4.36 -2.89
N ASP A 96 11.77 4.63 -3.61
CA ASP A 96 11.36 3.92 -4.82
C ASP A 96 11.33 2.38 -4.68
N ASN A 97 11.09 1.91 -3.46
CA ASN A 97 11.16 0.50 -3.06
C ASN A 97 9.81 -0.23 -3.17
N PHE A 98 8.94 0.21 -4.09
CA PHE A 98 7.61 -0.38 -4.34
C PHE A 98 7.66 -1.88 -4.66
N ARG A 99 8.81 -2.36 -5.17
CA ARG A 99 9.04 -3.75 -5.56
C ARG A 99 9.73 -4.60 -4.47
N ALA A 100 9.88 -4.06 -3.25
CA ALA A 100 10.44 -4.81 -2.14
C ALA A 100 9.60 -6.08 -1.87
N PRO A 101 10.21 -7.27 -1.89
CA PRO A 101 9.50 -8.52 -1.65
C PRO A 101 8.98 -8.56 -0.21
N LEU A 102 7.83 -9.19 -0.02
CA LEU A 102 7.31 -9.44 1.32
C LEU A 102 8.13 -10.56 1.99
N PRO A 103 8.73 -10.33 3.18
CA PRO A 103 9.40 -11.41 3.91
C PRO A 103 8.40 -12.46 4.39
N GLU A 104 8.82 -13.73 4.43
CA GLU A 104 7.97 -14.86 4.83
C GLU A 104 7.33 -14.65 6.22
N SER A 105 8.09 -14.08 7.16
CA SER A 105 7.62 -13.75 8.51
C SER A 105 6.43 -12.79 8.52
N ALA A 106 6.23 -11.98 7.47
CA ALA A 106 5.12 -11.03 7.36
C ALA A 106 3.91 -11.60 6.59
N GLN A 107 3.98 -12.83 6.06
CA GLN A 107 2.84 -13.45 5.39
C GLN A 107 1.66 -13.73 6.34
N VAL A 108 1.93 -13.93 7.63
CA VAL A 108 0.88 -14.07 8.64
C VAL A 108 0.07 -12.78 8.79
N ASP A 109 0.73 -11.62 8.73
CA ASP A 109 0.07 -10.33 8.83
C ASP A 109 -0.69 -10.00 7.54
N LEU A 110 -0.15 -10.40 6.38
CA LEU A 110 -0.89 -10.33 5.12
C LEU A 110 -2.16 -11.19 5.16
N THR A 111 -2.06 -12.41 5.70
CA THR A 111 -3.20 -13.31 5.84
C THR A 111 -4.29 -12.68 6.68
N LYS A 112 -3.94 -12.14 7.86
CA LYS A 112 -4.90 -11.44 8.74
C LYS A 112 -5.57 -10.27 8.04
N ALA A 113 -4.79 -9.39 7.41
CA ALA A 113 -5.33 -8.21 6.73
C ALA A 113 -6.28 -8.60 5.58
N LEU A 114 -5.92 -9.64 4.79
CA LEU A 114 -6.77 -10.15 3.72
C LEU A 114 -8.06 -10.80 4.21
N ILE A 115 -8.06 -11.42 5.40
CA ILE A 115 -9.29 -11.91 6.05
C ILE A 115 -10.17 -10.71 6.45
N GLU A 116 -9.57 -9.70 7.09
CA GLU A 116 -10.28 -8.50 7.54
C GLU A 116 -10.94 -7.73 6.39
N VAL A 117 -10.27 -7.61 5.24
CA VAL A 117 -10.85 -6.97 4.05
C VAL A 117 -11.76 -7.90 3.21
N GLY A 118 -11.95 -9.15 3.63
CA GLY A 118 -12.90 -10.10 3.03
C GLY A 118 -12.42 -10.83 1.78
N TYR A 119 -11.10 -10.98 1.61
CA TYR A 119 -10.47 -11.65 0.48
C TYR A 119 -9.99 -13.08 0.78
N LEU A 120 -10.00 -13.47 2.06
CA LEU A 120 -9.77 -14.83 2.54
C LEU A 120 -10.83 -15.21 3.58
N ASP A 121 -11.10 -16.51 3.74
CA ASP A 121 -12.17 -17.05 4.59
C ASP A 121 -11.72 -17.41 6.02
N GLY A 122 -10.44 -17.26 6.35
CA GLY A 122 -9.91 -17.42 7.72
C GLY A 122 -9.91 -18.84 8.28
N VAL A 123 -10.42 -19.82 7.52
CA VAL A 123 -10.54 -21.23 7.96
C VAL A 123 -9.22 -21.98 7.80
N ASN A 124 -8.44 -21.67 6.77
CA ASN A 124 -7.22 -22.40 6.43
C ASN A 124 -6.02 -21.45 6.32
N VAL A 125 -4.82 -21.97 6.61
CA VAL A 125 -3.57 -21.28 6.29
C VAL A 125 -3.41 -21.28 4.77
N PRO A 126 -3.43 -20.11 4.10
CA PRO A 126 -3.32 -20.05 2.65
C PRO A 126 -1.89 -20.38 2.21
N SER A 127 -1.75 -21.11 1.10
CA SER A 127 -0.49 -21.18 0.36
C SER A 127 -0.10 -19.81 -0.20
N GLU A 128 1.18 -19.60 -0.50
CA GLU A 128 1.66 -18.37 -1.15
C GLU A 128 0.90 -18.07 -2.46
N LYS A 129 0.56 -19.11 -3.24
CA LYS A 129 -0.26 -18.97 -4.45
C LYS A 129 -1.65 -18.43 -4.15
N GLN A 130 -2.28 -18.87 -3.06
CA GLN A 130 -3.58 -18.35 -2.62
C GLN A 130 -3.47 -16.91 -2.12
N LEU A 131 -2.41 -16.58 -1.37
CA LEU A 131 -2.12 -15.20 -0.95
C LEU A 131 -1.96 -14.27 -2.17
N LEU A 132 -1.14 -14.66 -3.14
CA LEU A 132 -0.92 -13.87 -4.36
C LEU A 132 -2.21 -13.70 -5.17
N ALA A 133 -3.07 -14.71 -5.22
CA ALA A 133 -4.37 -14.61 -5.87
C ALA A 133 -5.30 -13.63 -5.14
N ALA A 134 -5.33 -13.66 -3.80
CA ALA A 134 -6.12 -12.76 -2.97
C ALA A 134 -5.64 -11.30 -3.09
N VAL A 135 -4.32 -11.07 -3.02
CA VAL A 135 -3.70 -9.75 -3.26
C VAL A 135 -4.09 -9.21 -4.64
N ASN A 136 -3.99 -10.02 -5.68
CA ASN A 136 -4.34 -9.56 -7.03
C ASN A 136 -5.84 -9.29 -7.22
N LYS A 137 -6.70 -10.01 -6.47
CA LYS A 137 -8.12 -9.70 -6.43
C LYS A 137 -8.35 -8.34 -5.74
N TRP A 138 -7.61 -8.05 -4.66
CA TRP A 138 -7.64 -6.76 -3.97
C TRP A 138 -7.09 -5.62 -4.83
N ASN A 139 -5.96 -5.81 -5.51
CA ASN A 139 -5.40 -4.83 -6.45
C ASN A 139 -6.42 -4.46 -7.52
N LYS A 140 -7.10 -5.46 -8.11
CA LYS A 140 -8.12 -5.23 -9.14
C LYS A 140 -9.27 -4.35 -8.64
N GLN A 141 -9.74 -4.53 -7.40
CA GLN A 141 -10.83 -3.69 -6.86
C GLN A 141 -10.37 -2.25 -6.56
N ASN A 142 -9.08 -2.07 -6.29
CA ASN A 142 -8.48 -0.78 -5.96
C ASN A 142 -7.74 -0.12 -7.15
N ASN A 143 -7.97 -0.60 -8.38
CA ASN A 143 -7.32 -0.10 -9.61
C ASN A 143 -5.77 -0.11 -9.57
N ILE A 144 -5.18 -1.06 -8.85
CA ILE A 144 -3.74 -1.28 -8.78
C ILE A 144 -3.37 -2.39 -9.78
N GLU A 145 -2.20 -2.27 -10.41
CA GLU A 145 -1.70 -3.29 -11.32
C GLU A 145 -1.55 -4.68 -10.66
N ARG A 146 -1.74 -5.71 -11.48
CA ARG A 146 -1.50 -7.09 -11.04
C ARG A 146 -0.01 -7.28 -10.76
N THR A 147 0.30 -8.01 -9.70
CA THR A 147 1.66 -8.42 -9.35
C THR A 147 1.89 -9.91 -9.58
N ASP A 148 3.15 -10.28 -9.83
CA ASP A 148 3.64 -11.66 -9.94
C ASP A 148 4.19 -12.22 -8.62
N ARG A 149 4.35 -11.37 -7.60
CA ARG A 149 4.94 -11.70 -6.30
C ARG A 149 4.28 -10.91 -5.17
N LEU A 150 4.43 -11.36 -3.93
CA LEU A 150 3.98 -10.63 -2.75
C LEU A 150 4.93 -9.45 -2.47
N LEU A 151 4.38 -8.24 -2.38
CA LEU A 151 5.16 -7.02 -2.15
C LEU A 151 4.83 -6.40 -0.80
N LEU A 152 5.85 -5.84 -0.15
CA LEU A 152 5.69 -5.21 1.16
C LEU A 152 4.74 -4.00 1.10
N ILE A 153 4.77 -3.23 0.02
CA ILE A 153 3.85 -2.09 -0.14
C ILE A 153 2.38 -2.53 -0.19
N GLN A 154 2.10 -3.68 -0.81
CA GLN A 154 0.72 -4.21 -0.87
C GLN A 154 0.25 -4.65 0.51
N LEU A 155 1.11 -5.26 1.33
CA LEU A 155 0.78 -5.51 2.73
C LEU A 155 0.41 -4.21 3.45
N MET A 156 1.20 -3.15 3.30
CA MET A 156 0.92 -1.86 3.95
C MET A 156 -0.43 -1.29 3.52
N MET A 157 -0.71 -1.24 2.21
CA MET A 157 -1.98 -0.70 1.70
C MET A 157 -3.19 -1.54 2.14
N ILE A 158 -3.08 -2.87 2.14
CA ILE A 158 -4.16 -3.76 2.58
C ILE A 158 -4.43 -3.60 4.08
N GLN A 159 -3.39 -3.45 4.91
CA GLN A 159 -3.57 -3.16 6.34
C GLN A 159 -4.25 -1.82 6.58
N ILE A 160 -3.89 -0.79 5.81
CA ILE A 160 -4.53 0.54 5.90
C ILE A 160 -6.00 0.47 5.47
N ASP A 161 -6.33 -0.29 4.42
CA ASP A 161 -7.71 -0.54 4.00
C ASP A 161 -8.50 -1.23 5.14
N ALA A 162 -7.95 -2.29 5.74
CA ALA A 162 -8.58 -3.00 6.85
C ALA A 162 -8.91 -2.08 8.04
N GLU A 163 -7.98 -1.21 8.43
CA GLU A 163 -8.17 -0.23 9.49
C GLU A 163 -9.23 0.81 9.15
N SER A 164 -9.28 1.26 7.89
CA SER A 164 -10.28 2.24 7.43
C SER A 164 -11.70 1.68 7.48
N ARG A 165 -11.88 0.37 7.24
CA ARG A 165 -13.19 -0.30 7.25
C ARG A 165 -13.71 -0.61 8.64
N THR A 166 -12.82 -0.84 9.59
CA THR A 166 -13.17 -1.20 10.97
C THR A 166 -13.42 0.01 11.86
N GLY A 167 -13.26 1.23 11.33
CA GLY A 167 -13.57 2.46 12.04
C GLY A 167 -12.55 2.83 13.12
N GLY A 168 -11.34 2.26 13.09
CA GLY A 168 -10.30 2.45 14.10
C GLY A 168 -10.84 2.21 15.52
N VAL A 169 -10.99 0.93 15.88
CA VAL A 169 -11.35 0.49 17.24
C VAL A 169 -10.20 0.72 18.18
#